data_AF-A0AA41R550-F1
#
_entry.id   AF-A0AA41R550-F1
#
_cell.length_a   1.000
_cell.length_b   1.000
_cell.length_c   1.000
_cell.angle_alpha   90.00
_cell.angle_beta   90.00
_cell.angle_gamma   90.00
#
_symmetry.space_group_name_H-M   'P 1'
#
loop_
_entity.id
_entity.type
_entity.pdbx_description
1 polymer ?
#
loop_
_entity_poly.entity_id
_entity_poly.type
_entity_poly.pdbx_seq_one_letter_code
_entity_poly.pdbx_strand_id
1 'polypeptide(L)'
;MIYYQSKYLAEKLDINLAKWKRWSRSFLPPDPLGGLQSGVARQFTLKEAFKVYFGGYMVARLKFTIPEAQRILNDLSPWLRSHGYFQFQAENHRSDGRKASEERHLVYIHPTANGRFAYSLRSLHCCGPADARRKEIYDQTLVHTDKDPLIEGCGLSAQVVAVSALYHKFLEGLDV
;
A
#
# COMPACT_ATOMS: atom_id res chain seq x y z
N MET A 1 -11.55 -1.47 -18.78
CA MET A 1 -10.88 -1.87 -17.51
C MET A 1 -9.72 -2.77 -17.88
N ILE A 2 -8.48 -2.42 -17.51
CA ILE A 2 -7.30 -3.25 -17.80
C ILE A 2 -7.20 -4.33 -16.73
N TYR A 3 -7.01 -5.57 -17.18
CA TYR A 3 -6.82 -6.73 -16.31
C TYR A 3 -5.44 -7.35 -16.53
N TYR A 4 -4.80 -7.73 -15.44
CA TYR A 4 -3.48 -8.35 -15.45
C TYR A 4 -3.58 -9.84 -15.11
N GLN A 5 -2.66 -10.63 -15.63
CA GLN A 5 -2.54 -12.05 -15.28
C GLN A 5 -1.41 -12.30 -14.29
N SER A 6 -1.50 -13.39 -13.52
CA SER A 6 -0.45 -13.76 -12.54
C SER A 6 0.95 -13.85 -13.16
N LYS A 7 1.07 -14.40 -14.37
CA LYS A 7 2.37 -14.55 -15.06
C LYS A 7 2.98 -13.18 -15.37
N TYR A 8 2.19 -12.28 -15.94
CA TYR A 8 2.58 -10.90 -16.24
C TYR A 8 3.04 -10.17 -14.97
N LEU A 9 2.23 -10.16 -13.91
CA LEU A 9 2.56 -9.46 -12.66
C LEU A 9 3.79 -10.05 -11.98
N ALA A 10 3.94 -11.37 -11.96
CA ALA A 10 5.11 -12.03 -11.40
C ALA A 10 6.40 -11.66 -12.13
N GLU A 11 6.36 -11.65 -13.47
CA GLU A 11 7.50 -11.29 -14.32
C GLU A 11 7.87 -9.80 -14.16
N LYS A 12 6.89 -8.92 -14.31
CA LYS A 12 7.08 -7.46 -14.28
C LYS A 12 7.51 -6.92 -12.92
N LEU A 13 7.05 -7.53 -11.84
CA LEU A 13 7.39 -7.11 -10.48
C LEU A 13 8.60 -7.85 -9.91
N ASP A 14 9.25 -8.73 -10.70
CA ASP A 14 10.33 -9.61 -10.27
C ASP A 14 9.98 -10.42 -9.01
N ILE A 15 8.80 -11.04 -9.02
CA ILE A 15 8.28 -11.88 -7.95
C ILE A 15 8.12 -13.30 -8.49
N ASN A 16 8.69 -14.29 -7.80
CA ASN A 16 8.45 -15.69 -8.12
C ASN A 16 6.94 -16.00 -8.27
N LEU A 17 6.56 -16.61 -9.39
CA LEU A 17 5.15 -16.86 -9.73
C LEU A 17 4.39 -17.68 -8.67
N ALA A 18 5.03 -18.69 -8.06
CA ALA A 18 4.41 -19.48 -7.01
C ALA A 18 4.17 -18.64 -5.74
N LYS A 19 5.11 -17.74 -5.42
CA LYS A 19 4.98 -16.77 -4.34
C LYS A 19 3.83 -15.78 -4.62
N TRP A 20 3.74 -15.23 -5.83
CA TRP A 20 2.62 -14.38 -6.24
C TRP A 20 1.27 -15.08 -6.08
N LYS A 21 1.14 -16.30 -6.62
CA LYS A 21 -0.09 -17.12 -6.52
C LYS A 21 -0.46 -17.48 -5.08
N ARG A 22 0.53 -17.64 -4.19
CA ARG A 22 0.28 -17.85 -2.76
C ARG A 22 -0.26 -16.57 -2.12
N TRP A 23 0.38 -15.43 -2.36
CA TRP A 23 -0.06 -14.14 -1.83
C TRP A 23 -1.44 -13.74 -2.34
N SER A 24 -1.74 -13.95 -3.62
CA SER A 24 -3.05 -13.62 -4.18
C SER A 24 -4.19 -14.37 -3.48
N ARG A 25 -4.00 -15.66 -3.20
CA ARG A 25 -4.96 -16.48 -2.44
C ARG A 25 -5.13 -16.03 -0.99
N SER A 26 -4.11 -15.42 -0.41
CA SER A 26 -4.17 -14.92 0.97
C SER A 26 -4.79 -13.52 1.05
N PHE A 27 -4.44 -12.59 0.17
CA PHE A 27 -4.84 -11.18 0.32
C PHE A 27 -6.12 -10.80 -0.41
N LEU A 28 -6.63 -11.67 -1.26
CA LEU A 28 -7.87 -11.47 -2.01
C LEU A 28 -8.89 -12.55 -1.68
N PRO A 29 -10.20 -12.26 -1.81
CA PRO A 29 -11.23 -13.29 -1.72
C PRO A 29 -11.03 -14.35 -2.81
N PRO A 30 -11.67 -15.53 -2.67
CA PRO A 30 -11.73 -16.53 -3.73
C PRO A 30 -12.12 -15.89 -5.07
N ASP A 31 -11.53 -16.39 -6.16
CA ASP A 31 -11.82 -15.88 -7.49
C ASP A 31 -13.29 -16.16 -7.86
N PRO A 32 -14.10 -15.13 -8.15
CA PRO A 32 -15.51 -15.31 -8.50
C PRO A 32 -15.71 -16.18 -9.75
N LEU A 33 -14.75 -16.19 -10.69
CA LEU A 33 -14.84 -16.99 -11.92
C LEU A 33 -14.22 -18.37 -11.76
N GLY A 34 -13.18 -18.49 -10.92
CA GLY A 34 -12.49 -19.75 -10.67
C GLY A 34 -13.34 -20.84 -10.00
N GLY A 35 -14.44 -20.45 -9.34
CA GLY A 35 -15.43 -21.39 -8.78
C GLY A 35 -16.48 -21.88 -9.78
N LEU A 36 -16.69 -21.15 -10.88
CA LEU A 36 -17.72 -21.44 -11.89
C LEU A 36 -17.16 -22.20 -13.10
N GLN A 37 -15.90 -21.97 -13.46
CA GLN A 37 -15.24 -22.63 -14.59
C GLN A 37 -13.84 -23.11 -14.21
N SER A 38 -13.66 -24.42 -14.18
CA SER A 38 -12.34 -25.03 -14.00
C SER A 38 -11.42 -24.63 -15.16
N GLY A 39 -10.22 -24.15 -14.85
CA GLY A 39 -9.20 -23.80 -15.84
C GLY A 39 -9.07 -22.30 -16.17
N VAL A 40 -9.96 -21.44 -15.67
CA VAL A 40 -9.83 -19.99 -15.86
C VAL A 40 -8.79 -19.42 -14.89
N ALA A 41 -7.78 -18.75 -15.44
CA ALA A 41 -6.76 -18.07 -14.64
C ALA A 41 -7.30 -16.76 -14.06
N ARG A 42 -7.03 -16.53 -12.76
CA ARG A 42 -7.40 -15.28 -12.10
C ARG A 42 -6.86 -14.05 -12.82
N GLN A 43 -7.77 -13.14 -13.11
CA GLN A 43 -7.49 -11.80 -13.60
C GLN A 43 -7.47 -10.81 -12.42
N PHE A 44 -6.57 -9.84 -12.48
CA PHE A 44 -6.37 -8.85 -11.43
C PHE A 44 -6.67 -7.46 -11.98
N THR A 45 -7.50 -6.71 -11.28
CA THR A 45 -7.55 -5.26 -11.44
C THR A 45 -6.27 -4.63 -10.87
N LEU A 46 -5.92 -3.40 -11.28
CA LEU A 46 -4.76 -2.68 -10.73
C LEU A 46 -4.80 -2.58 -9.20
N LYS A 47 -5.99 -2.31 -8.65
CA LYS A 47 -6.25 -2.29 -7.20
C LYS A 47 -5.93 -3.62 -6.53
N GLU A 48 -6.41 -4.72 -7.09
CA GLU A 48 -6.15 -6.06 -6.53
C GLU A 48 -4.68 -6.44 -6.64
N ALA A 49 -4.05 -6.14 -7.78
CA ALA A 49 -2.64 -6.35 -7.99
C ALA A 49 -1.80 -5.57 -6.97
N PHE A 50 -2.10 -4.28 -6.75
CA PHE A 50 -1.41 -3.49 -5.74
C PHE A 50 -1.66 -4.01 -4.32
N LYS A 51 -2.89 -4.41 -3.98
CA LYS A 51 -3.20 -5.01 -2.67
C LYS A 51 -2.36 -6.27 -2.40
N VAL A 52 -2.22 -7.16 -3.40
CA VAL A 52 -1.38 -8.36 -3.30
C VAL A 52 0.10 -8.00 -3.20
N TYR A 53 0.56 -7.05 -4.01
CA TYR A 53 1.94 -6.57 -3.98
C TYR A 53 2.30 -5.97 -2.63
N PHE A 54 1.45 -5.10 -2.08
CA PHE A 54 1.68 -4.44 -0.79
C PHE A 54 1.67 -5.45 0.37
N GLY A 55 0.72 -6.39 0.40
CA GLY A 55 0.73 -7.48 1.38
C GLY A 55 1.96 -8.37 1.25
N GLY A 56 2.37 -8.69 0.02
CA GLY A 56 3.58 -9.43 -0.27
C GLY A 56 4.85 -8.73 0.22
N TYR A 57 4.92 -7.40 0.03
CA TYR A 57 6.01 -6.56 0.53
C TYR A 57 6.12 -6.64 2.06
N MET A 58 5.00 -6.51 2.77
CA MET A 58 4.95 -6.67 4.24
C MET A 58 5.52 -8.02 4.68
N VAL A 59 5.13 -9.11 4.02
CA VAL A 59 5.61 -10.45 4.38
C VAL A 59 7.09 -10.65 4.03
N ALA A 60 7.51 -10.28 2.82
CA ALA A 60 8.86 -10.57 2.34
C ALA A 60 9.93 -9.65 2.95
N ARG A 61 9.62 -8.35 3.05
CA ARG A 61 10.57 -7.31 3.46
C ARG A 61 10.42 -6.95 4.93
N LEU A 62 9.21 -6.72 5.41
CA LEU A 62 8.93 -6.29 6.78
C LEU A 62 8.80 -7.45 7.78
N LYS A 63 8.79 -8.69 7.28
CA LYS A 63 8.76 -9.94 8.06
C LYS A 63 7.49 -10.17 8.87
N PHE A 64 6.40 -9.48 8.53
CA PHE A 64 5.09 -9.83 9.06
C PHE A 64 4.66 -11.23 8.59
N THR A 65 3.96 -11.95 9.45
CA THR A 65 3.24 -13.17 9.05
C THR A 65 2.09 -12.80 8.10
N ILE A 66 1.59 -13.78 7.34
CA ILE A 66 0.44 -13.56 6.45
C ILE A 66 -0.79 -13.03 7.22
N PRO A 67 -1.18 -13.59 8.37
CA PRO A 67 -2.30 -13.07 9.16
C PRO A 67 -2.09 -11.63 9.63
N GLU A 68 -0.87 -11.26 10.05
CA GLU A 68 -0.56 -9.88 10.45
C GLU A 68 -0.67 -8.92 9.27
N ALA A 69 -0.06 -9.27 8.13
CA ALA A 69 -0.15 -8.44 6.92
C ALA A 69 -1.60 -8.28 6.42
N GLN A 70 -2.44 -9.31 6.55
CA GLN A 70 -3.87 -9.22 6.25
C GLN A 70 -4.60 -8.23 7.17
N ARG A 71 -4.35 -8.28 8.48
CA ARG A 71 -4.92 -7.34 9.45
C ARG A 71 -4.48 -5.91 9.13
N ILE A 72 -3.18 -5.70 8.95
CA ILE A 72 -2.61 -4.40 8.59
C ILE A 72 -3.24 -3.84 7.32
N LEU A 73 -3.34 -4.65 6.26
CA LEU A 73 -3.99 -4.22 5.02
C LEU A 73 -5.47 -3.86 5.22
N ASN A 74 -6.19 -4.59 6.06
CA ASN A 74 -7.61 -4.32 6.32
C ASN A 74 -7.79 -3.02 7.12
N ASP A 75 -6.96 -2.80 8.14
CA ASP A 75 -6.99 -1.59 8.97
C ASP A 75 -6.62 -0.34 8.14
N LEU A 76 -5.62 -0.47 7.26
CA LEU A 76 -5.17 0.62 6.39
C LEU A 76 -6.08 0.83 5.17
N SER A 77 -6.93 -0.13 4.81
CA SER A 77 -7.72 -0.08 3.57
C SER A 77 -8.60 1.15 3.42
N PRO A 78 -9.33 1.64 4.45
CA PRO A 78 -10.12 2.87 4.34
C PRO A 78 -9.26 4.07 3.97
N TRP A 79 -8.12 4.25 4.64
CA TRP A 79 -7.20 5.37 4.39
C TRP A 79 -6.52 5.26 3.01
N LEU A 80 -6.11 4.06 2.59
CA LEU A 80 -5.56 3.85 1.26
C LEU A 80 -6.56 4.17 0.14
N ARG A 81 -7.87 3.91 0.37
CA ARG A 81 -8.92 4.26 -0.59
C ARG A 81 -9.14 5.77 -0.67
N SER A 82 -9.12 6.48 0.46
CA SER A 82 -9.33 7.93 0.47
C SER A 82 -8.18 8.67 -0.23
N HIS A 83 -6.97 8.11 -0.22
CA HIS A 83 -5.79 8.67 -0.90
C HIS A 83 -5.54 8.08 -2.30
N GLY A 84 -6.54 7.41 -2.91
CA GLY A 84 -6.48 7.01 -4.31
C GLY A 84 -5.71 5.72 -4.64
N TYR A 85 -4.96 5.12 -3.70
CA TYR A 85 -4.15 3.90 -3.94
C TYR A 85 -4.95 2.68 -4.40
N PHE A 86 -6.25 2.66 -4.11
CA PHE A 86 -7.18 1.59 -4.49
C PHE A 86 -8.27 2.06 -5.47
N GLN A 87 -8.04 3.17 -6.16
CA GLN A 87 -8.94 3.68 -7.21
C GLN A 87 -8.35 3.36 -8.60
N PHE A 88 -9.22 3.22 -9.60
CA PHE A 88 -8.81 3.03 -11.00
C PHE A 88 -8.41 4.42 -11.53
N GLN A 89 -7.16 4.62 -11.94
CA GLN A 89 -6.79 5.87 -12.61
C GLN A 89 -7.44 5.90 -14.00
N ALA A 90 -8.59 6.56 -14.09
CA ALA A 90 -8.99 7.30 -15.26
C ALA A 90 -9.30 8.70 -14.74
N GLU A 91 -8.45 9.67 -15.09
CA GLU A 91 -8.68 11.10 -14.88
C GLU A 91 -8.66 11.57 -13.41
N ASN A 92 -7.52 12.11 -12.97
CA ASN A 92 -7.47 13.25 -12.02
C ASN A 92 -6.05 13.84 -11.78
N HIS A 93 -5.01 13.38 -12.48
CA HIS A 93 -3.76 14.16 -12.58
C HIS A 93 -3.79 15.24 -13.68
N ARG A 94 -4.96 15.50 -14.27
CA ARG A 94 -5.18 16.65 -15.16
C ARG A 94 -6.35 17.45 -14.62
N SER A 95 -6.04 18.53 -13.90
CA SER A 95 -6.78 19.81 -13.79
C SER A 95 -6.78 20.38 -12.37
N ASP A 96 -5.61 20.73 -11.85
CA ASP A 96 -5.50 22.05 -11.23
C ASP A 96 -4.06 22.53 -11.39
N GLY A 97 -3.84 23.77 -11.79
CA GLY A 97 -2.54 24.35 -12.14
C GLY A 97 -1.55 24.46 -10.97
N ARG A 98 -1.77 23.74 -9.86
CA ARG A 98 -0.81 23.54 -8.79
C ARG A 98 0.04 22.34 -9.16
N LYS A 99 1.33 22.59 -9.45
CA LYS A 99 2.41 21.59 -9.52
C LYS A 99 2.04 20.36 -8.70
N ALA A 100 2.01 19.19 -9.34
CA ALA A 100 1.89 17.89 -8.67
C ALA A 100 2.70 17.95 -7.37
N SER A 101 2.01 18.15 -6.26
CA SER A 101 2.63 18.28 -4.95
C SER A 101 3.38 16.98 -4.75
N GLU A 102 4.65 17.04 -4.34
CA GLU A 102 5.45 15.88 -3.94
C GLU A 102 4.87 15.29 -2.64
N GLU A 103 3.59 14.90 -2.66
CA GLU A 103 2.89 14.42 -1.48
C GLU A 103 3.37 13.01 -1.17
N ARG A 104 4.19 12.89 -0.12
CA ARG A 104 4.75 11.60 0.30
C ARG A 104 3.92 11.04 1.44
N HIS A 105 3.33 9.90 1.17
CA HIS A 105 2.55 9.15 2.14
C HIS A 105 3.42 8.12 2.87
N LEU A 106 3.53 8.26 4.19
CA LEU A 106 4.25 7.36 5.09
C LEU A 106 3.28 6.67 6.05
N VAL A 107 3.49 5.37 6.26
CA VAL A 107 2.74 4.57 7.23
C VAL A 107 3.73 4.03 8.24
N TYR A 108 3.54 4.39 9.50
CA TYR A 108 4.27 3.86 10.64
C TYR A 108 3.41 2.77 11.29
N ILE A 109 3.95 1.57 11.39
CA ILE A 109 3.28 0.39 11.95
C ILE A 109 3.92 0.08 13.30
N HIS A 110 3.12 0.16 14.35
CA HIS A 110 3.54 -0.05 15.73
C HIS A 110 2.93 -1.34 16.28
N PRO A 111 3.74 -2.35 16.66
CA PRO A 111 3.22 -3.48 17.41
C PRO A 111 2.78 -3.03 18.80
N THR A 112 1.64 -3.52 19.26
CA THR A 112 1.10 -3.27 20.60
C THR A 112 1.27 -4.52 21.47
N ALA A 113 1.26 -4.36 22.79
CA ALA A 113 1.44 -5.46 23.75
C ALA A 113 0.42 -6.61 23.57
N ASN A 114 -0.75 -6.31 22.98
CA ASN A 114 -1.83 -7.28 22.77
C ASN A 114 -1.72 -8.05 21.45
N GLY A 115 -0.59 -7.95 20.73
CA GLY A 115 -0.42 -8.57 19.41
C GLY A 115 -1.30 -7.93 18.31
N ARG A 116 -1.76 -6.69 18.54
CA ARG A 116 -2.42 -5.83 17.55
C ARG A 116 -1.44 -4.76 17.05
N PHE A 117 -1.87 -3.98 16.08
CA PHE A 117 -1.08 -2.88 15.54
C PHE A 117 -1.79 -1.54 15.73
N ALA A 118 -1.01 -0.51 15.99
CA ALA A 118 -1.42 0.88 15.92
C ALA A 118 -0.67 1.55 14.77
N TYR A 119 -1.26 2.59 14.18
CA TYR A 119 -0.71 3.22 12.99
C TYR A 119 -0.68 4.73 13.12
N SER A 120 0.45 5.32 12.76
CA SER A 120 0.57 6.76 12.46
C SER A 120 0.72 6.91 10.96
N LEU A 121 -0.25 7.54 10.30
CA LEU A 121 -0.29 7.75 8.86
C LEU A 121 0.04 9.22 8.62
N ARG A 122 1.09 9.51 7.86
CA ARG A 122 1.55 10.89 7.60
C ARG A 122 1.53 11.19 6.11
N SER A 123 0.85 12.27 5.74
CA SER A 123 0.90 12.85 4.40
C SER A 123 1.83 14.06 4.44
N LEU A 124 3.01 13.95 3.83
CA LEU A 124 4.03 14.98 3.82
C LEU A 124 3.81 15.92 2.64
N HIS A 125 3.69 17.21 2.92
CA HIS A 125 3.59 18.28 1.95
C HIS A 125 4.86 19.11 1.95
N CYS A 126 5.47 19.28 0.78
CA CYS A 126 6.61 20.19 0.62
C CYS A 126 6.10 21.63 0.51
N CYS A 127 6.35 22.44 1.53
CA CYS A 127 6.01 23.86 1.50
C CYS A 127 7.29 24.70 1.36
N GLY A 128 7.51 25.26 0.17
CA GLY A 128 8.51 26.31 -0.03
C GLY A 128 9.03 26.43 -1.48
N PRO A 129 9.52 27.62 -1.88
CA PRO A 129 10.30 27.77 -3.10
C PRO A 129 11.60 26.96 -2.99
N ALA A 130 12.10 26.46 -4.13
CA ALA A 130 13.23 25.52 -4.20
C ALA A 130 14.52 26.00 -3.48
N ASP A 131 14.67 27.30 -3.25
CA ASP A 131 15.87 27.94 -2.71
C ASP A 131 15.83 28.25 -1.19
N ALA A 132 14.70 28.03 -0.52
CA ALA A 132 14.61 28.17 0.94
C ALA A 132 14.64 26.79 1.62
N ARG A 133 15.22 26.70 2.83
CA ARG A 133 15.23 25.47 3.66
C ARG A 133 13.86 24.78 3.58
N ARG A 134 13.79 23.64 2.87
CA ARG A 134 12.55 22.90 2.64
C ARG A 134 11.91 22.61 4.00
N LYS A 135 10.78 23.24 4.28
CA LYS A 135 9.95 22.91 5.44
C LYS A 135 8.97 21.85 4.97
N GLU A 136 9.09 20.66 5.53
CA GLU A 136 8.10 19.60 5.35
C GLU A 136 7.03 19.78 6.44
N ILE A 137 5.78 19.97 6.01
CA ILE A 137 4.61 19.97 6.88
C ILE A 137 3.90 18.64 6.66
N TYR A 138 3.29 18.07 7.69
CA TYR A 138 2.53 16.83 7.52
C TYR A 138 1.16 16.89 8.16
N ASP A 139 0.21 16.23 7.51
CA ASP A 139 -1.05 15.84 8.11
C ASP A 139 -0.91 14.44 8.70
N GLN A 140 -1.49 14.22 9.88
CA GLN A 140 -1.40 12.94 10.58
C GLN A 140 -2.78 12.36 10.87
N THR A 141 -2.94 11.08 10.54
CA THR A 141 -4.09 10.26 10.95
C THR A 141 -3.60 9.14 11.86
N LEU A 142 -4.24 8.98 13.01
CA LEU A 142 -3.98 7.88 13.93
C LEU A 142 -5.05 6.81 13.77
N VAL A 143 -4.64 5.53 13.77
CA VAL A 143 -5.55 4.40 13.69
C VAL A 143 -5.23 3.43 14.84
N HIS A 144 -6.27 3.02 15.57
CA HIS A 144 -6.20 2.18 16.77
C HIS A 144 -5.32 2.74 17.91
N THR A 145 -5.11 4.06 17.91
CA THR A 145 -4.46 4.80 19.00
C THR A 145 -4.99 6.22 19.02
N ASP A 146 -5.09 6.82 20.20
CA ASP A 146 -5.51 8.23 20.37
C ASP A 146 -4.32 9.20 20.38
N LYS A 147 -3.11 8.64 20.51
CA LYS A 147 -1.87 9.39 20.64
C LYS A 147 -0.78 8.79 19.76
N ASP A 148 0.14 9.64 19.30
CA ASP A 148 1.23 9.19 18.42
C ASP A 148 2.22 8.31 19.20
N PRO A 149 2.34 7.01 18.88
CA PRO A 149 3.25 6.12 19.59
C PRO A 149 4.72 6.51 19.43
N LEU A 150 5.07 7.30 18.41
CA LEU A 150 6.40 7.87 18.21
C LEU A 150 6.71 9.00 19.20
N ILE A 151 5.71 9.78 19.59
CA ILE A 151 5.88 10.95 20.47
C ILE A 151 5.83 10.53 21.92
N GLU A 152 4.96 9.58 22.28
CA GLU A 152 4.82 9.13 23.66
C GLU A 152 5.95 8.20 24.14
N GLY A 153 6.86 7.77 23.27
CA GLY A 153 7.92 6.82 23.62
C GLY A 153 7.41 5.40 23.96
N CYS A 154 6.10 5.15 23.84
CA CYS A 154 5.48 3.84 24.05
C CYS A 154 5.75 2.85 22.91
N GLY A 155 6.18 3.31 21.74
CA GLY A 155 6.57 2.47 20.60
C GLY A 155 8.06 2.15 20.60
N LEU A 156 8.47 1.01 21.18
CA LEU A 156 9.87 0.56 21.22
C LEU A 156 10.50 0.38 19.82
N SER A 157 9.69 0.18 18.78
CA SER A 157 10.12 0.19 17.38
C SER A 157 8.92 0.39 16.46
N ALA A 158 9.13 1.10 15.34
CA ALA A 158 8.12 1.27 14.30
C ALA A 158 8.69 0.76 12.97
N GLN A 159 7.90 -0.01 12.23
CA GLN A 159 8.22 -0.31 10.85
C GLN A 159 7.59 0.75 9.94
N VAL A 160 8.39 1.33 9.06
CA VAL A 160 7.94 2.46 8.22
C VAL A 160 7.80 2.00 6.78
N VAL A 161 6.69 2.37 6.16
CA VAL A 161 6.43 2.16 4.74
C VAL A 161 6.16 3.49 4.06
N ALA A 162 7.00 3.84 3.08
CA ALA A 162 6.68 4.90 2.14
C ALA A 162 5.71 4.35 1.08
N VAL A 163 4.40 4.44 1.35
CA VAL A 163 3.35 3.86 0.50
C VAL A 163 3.34 4.49 -0.88
N SER A 164 3.52 5.81 -0.95
CA SER A 164 3.66 6.55 -2.22
C SER A 164 4.81 6.00 -3.09
N ALA A 165 6.01 5.87 -2.53
CA ALA A 165 7.16 5.31 -3.22
C ALA A 165 6.95 3.83 -3.61
N LEU A 166 6.33 3.04 -2.73
CA LEU A 166 6.02 1.64 -3.01
C LEU A 166 4.99 1.50 -4.15
N TYR A 167 4.01 2.38 -4.20
CA TYR A 167 3.01 2.42 -5.26
C TYR A 167 3.62 2.86 -6.59
N HIS A 168 4.45 3.91 -6.60
CA HIS A 168 5.18 4.31 -7.82
C HIS A 168 6.06 3.19 -8.34
N LYS A 169 6.84 2.53 -7.47
CA LYS A 169 7.65 1.38 -7.86
C LYS A 169 6.81 0.25 -8.45
N PHE A 170 5.60 0.04 -7.92
CA PHE A 170 4.66 -0.93 -8.46
C PHE A 170 4.16 -0.53 -9.86
N LEU A 171 3.80 0.74 -10.08
CA LEU A 171 3.36 1.24 -11.38
C LEU A 171 4.48 1.21 -12.42
N GLU A 172 5.68 1.68 -12.07
CA GLU A 172 6.88 1.61 -12.91
C GLU A 172 7.17 0.18 -13.34
N GLY A 173 7.03 -0.80 -12.44
CA GLY A 173 7.21 -2.20 -12.78
C GLY A 173 6.19 -2.71 -13.81
N LEU A 174 4.99 -2.13 -13.87
CA LEU A 174 3.94 -2.52 -14.80
C LEU A 174 3.97 -1.77 -16.14
N ASP A 175 4.88 -0.79 -16.29
CA ASP A 175 4.94 0.15 -17.41
C ASP A 175 3.64 0.96 -17.60
N VAL A 176 3.03 1.43 -16.51
CA VAL A 176 1.75 2.18 -16.48
C VAL A 176 1.91 3.57 -15.89
#